data_AF-A0A2R8FBU2-F1
#
_entry.id   AF-A0A2R8FBU2-F1
#
_cell.length_a   1.000
_cell.length_b   1.000
_cell.length_c   1.000
_cell.angle_alpha   90.00
_cell.angle_beta   90.00
_cell.angle_gamma   90.00
#
_symmetry.space_group_name_H-M   'P 1'
#
loop_
_entity.id
_entity.type
_entity.pdbx_description
1 polymer ?
#
loop_
_entity_poly.entity_id
_entity_poly.type
_entity_poly.pdbx_seq_one_letter_code
_entity_poly.pdbx_strand_id
1 'polypeptide(L)'
;MRTLFCCLFVLIFTSSSYTQELSPKKNNLMSYLFSLSSWEKSTNSKAYHYFLREVSSALKREEIWNNPHHLIFILMQFQQFSGEQDRFGSFLETIIRDRVSFLFLKEHATLLK
;
A
#
# COMPACT_ATOMS: atom_id res chain seq x y z
N MET A 1 14.04 9.95 21.11
CA MET A 1 12.89 10.74 20.60
C MET A 1 12.67 10.48 19.11
N ARG A 2 12.05 9.36 18.72
CA ARG A 2 11.78 9.05 17.29
C ARG A 2 10.50 8.24 17.03
N THR A 3 9.69 7.98 18.04
CA THR A 3 8.43 7.21 17.94
C THR A 3 7.17 8.08 17.83
N LEU A 4 7.29 9.41 17.93
CA LEU A 4 6.13 10.32 17.90
C LEU A 4 5.77 10.85 16.50
N PHE A 5 6.59 10.60 15.48
CA PHE A 5 6.38 11.21 14.16
C PHE A 5 5.36 10.47 13.28
N CYS A 6 5.11 9.18 13.54
CA CYS A 6 4.17 8.40 12.72
C CYS A 6 2.69 8.65 13.07
N CYS A 7 2.37 9.05 14.31
CA CYS A 7 0.99 9.30 14.71
C CYS A 7 0.46 10.65 14.21
N LEU A 8 1.33 11.63 13.95
CA LEU A 8 0.93 12.96 13.51
C LEU A 8 0.48 13.00 12.03
N PHE A 9 1.01 12.12 11.17
CA PHE A 9 0.61 12.11 9.76
C PHE A 9 -0.80 11.53 9.53
N VAL A 10 -1.30 10.71 10.45
CA VAL A 10 -2.66 10.14 10.38
C VAL A 10 -3.72 11.19 10.72
N LEU A 11 -3.40 12.18 11.56
CA LEU A 11 -4.35 13.20 12.03
C LEU A 11 -4.55 14.37 11.07
N ILE A 12 -3.66 14.60 10.11
CA ILE A 12 -3.81 15.74 9.17
C ILE A 12 -4.85 15.44 8.08
N PHE A 13 -5.14 14.17 7.78
CA PHE A 13 -6.09 13.81 6.72
C PHE A 13 -7.56 13.74 7.15
N THR A 14 -7.90 13.88 8.43
CA THR A 14 -9.30 13.74 8.91
C THR A 14 -10.06 15.06 9.06
N SER A 15 -9.50 16.20 8.63
CA SER A 15 -10.15 17.52 8.76
C SER A 15 -10.70 18.11 7.46
N SER A 16 -10.81 17.32 6.39
CA SER A 16 -11.58 17.73 5.21
C SER A 16 -12.95 17.04 5.22
N SER A 17 -13.97 17.79 5.62
CA SER A 17 -15.37 17.40 5.56
C SER A 17 -15.78 17.12 4.11
N TYR A 18 -15.64 15.87 3.69
CA TYR A 18 -16.36 15.36 2.51
C TYR A 18 -17.50 14.49 3.01
N THR A 19 -18.71 15.02 2.86
CA THR A 19 -19.98 14.30 2.95
C THR A 19 -19.88 13.07 2.03
N GLN A 20 -19.63 11.91 2.63
CA GLN A 20 -19.43 10.68 1.88
C GLN A 20 -20.76 9.93 1.82
N GLU A 21 -21.45 10.02 0.67
CA GLU A 21 -22.48 9.05 0.31
C GLU A 21 -21.91 7.64 0.41
N LEU A 22 -22.59 6.80 1.19
CA LEU A 22 -22.20 5.42 1.47
C LEU A 22 -22.29 4.57 0.20
N SER A 23 -21.13 4.07 -0.26
CA SER A 23 -21.04 2.87 -1.08
C SER A 23 -20.45 1.73 -0.23
N PRO A 24 -21.11 0.55 -0.12
CA PRO A 24 -20.80 -0.45 0.89
C PRO A 24 -19.49 -1.25 0.66
N LYS A 25 -18.75 -0.99 -0.43
CA LYS A 25 -17.56 -1.80 -0.81
C LYS A 25 -16.23 -1.24 -0.30
N LYS A 26 -16.18 0.04 0.08
CA LYS A 26 -14.93 0.77 0.42
C LYS A 26 -14.34 0.38 1.79
N ASN A 27 -15.18 -0.14 2.69
CA ASN A 27 -14.82 -0.36 4.09
C ASN A 27 -13.86 -1.55 4.28
N ASN A 28 -13.89 -2.53 3.37
CA ASN A 28 -13.06 -3.74 3.47
C ASN A 28 -11.62 -3.54 2.96
N LEU A 29 -11.42 -2.59 2.04
CA LEU A 29 -10.10 -2.35 1.46
C LEU A 29 -9.17 -1.65 2.45
N MET A 30 -9.67 -0.62 3.13
CA MET A 30 -8.87 0.10 4.13
C MET A 30 -8.58 -0.79 5.34
N SER A 31 -9.54 -1.57 5.84
CA SER A 31 -9.27 -2.53 6.92
C SER A 31 -8.21 -3.55 6.52
N TYR A 32 -8.24 -4.02 5.26
CA TYR A 32 -7.22 -4.92 4.73
C TYR A 32 -5.84 -4.25 4.68
N LEU A 33 -5.73 -3.05 4.13
CA LEU A 33 -4.47 -2.29 4.10
C LEU A 33 -3.96 -2.00 5.51
N PHE A 34 -4.82 -1.59 6.44
CA PHE A 34 -4.42 -1.38 7.83
C PHE A 34 -3.99 -2.67 8.54
N SER A 35 -4.62 -3.82 8.27
CA SER A 35 -4.13 -5.12 8.78
C SER A 35 -2.78 -5.53 8.20
N LEU A 36 -2.43 -5.02 7.01
CA LEU A 36 -1.11 -5.21 6.42
C LEU A 36 -0.05 -4.32 7.08
N SER A 37 -0.45 -3.28 7.82
CA SER A 37 0.47 -2.40 8.55
C SER A 37 0.82 -2.86 9.96
N SER A 38 0.10 -3.86 10.51
CA SER A 38 0.35 -4.39 11.85
C SER A 38 1.44 -5.46 11.92
N TRP A 39 2.16 -5.70 10.82
CA TRP A 39 3.28 -6.64 10.80
C TRP A 39 4.51 -5.96 11.41
N GLU A 40 4.56 -5.96 12.74
CA GLU A 40 5.75 -5.54 13.49
C GLU A 40 6.98 -6.27 12.95
N LYS A 41 8.15 -5.59 12.87
CA LYS A 41 9.43 -6.07 12.30
C LYS A 41 9.69 -7.54 12.62
N SER A 42 9.19 -8.40 11.75
CA SER A 42 9.11 -9.83 11.99
C SER A 42 10.22 -10.44 11.16
N THR A 43 11.30 -10.86 11.81
CA THR A 43 12.35 -11.72 11.22
C THR A 43 11.87 -13.16 11.07
N ASN A 44 10.60 -13.33 10.71
CA ASN A 44 9.96 -14.62 10.55
C ASN A 44 9.61 -14.79 9.07
N SER A 45 10.45 -15.55 8.37
CA SER A 45 10.26 -15.97 6.97
C SER A 45 8.82 -16.40 6.65
N LYS A 46 8.09 -17.02 7.60
CA LYS A 46 6.68 -17.37 7.38
C LYS A 46 5.80 -16.13 7.20
N ALA A 47 5.99 -15.11 8.03
CA ALA A 47 5.25 -13.86 7.94
C ALA A 47 5.52 -13.14 6.62
N TYR A 48 6.77 -13.14 6.15
CA TYR A 48 7.10 -12.60 4.83
C TYR A 48 6.38 -13.34 3.69
N HIS A 49 6.36 -14.68 3.71
CA HIS A 49 5.63 -15.44 2.69
C HIS A 49 4.10 -15.24 2.77
N TYR A 50 3.53 -15.10 3.97
CA TYR A 50 2.12 -14.72 4.12
C TYR A 50 1.85 -13.33 3.54
N PHE A 51 2.71 -12.36 3.86
CA PHE A 51 2.65 -11.01 3.30
C PHE A 51 2.68 -11.05 1.75
N LEU A 52 3.62 -11.78 1.14
CA LEU A 52 3.71 -11.88 -0.32
C LEU A 52 2.47 -12.52 -0.95
N ARG A 53 1.84 -13.49 -0.27
CA ARG A 53 0.57 -14.09 -0.70
C ARG A 53 -0.57 -13.07 -0.66
N GLU A 54 -0.66 -12.30 0.41
CA GLU A 54 -1.66 -11.24 0.56
C GLU A 54 -1.47 -10.13 -0.48
N VAL A 55 -0.23 -9.69 -0.72
CA VAL A 55 0.09 -8.74 -1.79
C VAL A 55 -0.35 -9.29 -3.14
N SER A 56 0.03 -10.54 -3.47
CA SER A 56 -0.35 -11.16 -4.75
C SER A 56 -1.86 -11.25 -4.95
N SER A 57 -2.62 -11.53 -3.89
CA SER A 57 -4.08 -11.55 -3.92
C SER A 57 -4.66 -10.14 -4.07
N ALA A 58 -4.06 -9.16 -3.40
CA ALA A 58 -4.48 -7.76 -3.47
C ALA A 58 -4.30 -7.19 -4.88
N LEU A 59 -3.17 -7.45 -5.55
CA LEU A 59 -2.87 -6.90 -6.87
C LEU A 59 -3.81 -7.40 -7.97
N LYS A 60 -4.55 -8.50 -7.75
CA LYS A 60 -5.60 -8.97 -8.68
C LYS A 60 -6.83 -8.07 -8.71
N ARG A 61 -7.01 -7.23 -7.68
CA ARG A 61 -8.13 -6.29 -7.58
C ARG A 61 -7.81 -5.02 -8.38
N GLU A 62 -8.62 -4.72 -9.38
CA GLU A 62 -8.41 -3.55 -10.26
C GLU A 62 -8.41 -2.23 -9.47
N GLU A 63 -9.22 -2.12 -8.42
CA GLU A 63 -9.26 -0.94 -7.54
C GLU A 63 -7.96 -0.71 -6.77
N ILE A 64 -7.15 -1.75 -6.59
CA ILE A 64 -5.80 -1.65 -6.01
C ILE A 64 -4.79 -1.38 -7.13
N TRP A 65 -4.82 -2.19 -8.19
CA TRP A 65 -3.84 -2.12 -9.28
C TRP A 65 -3.84 -0.80 -10.06
N ASN A 66 -4.98 -0.12 -10.11
CA ASN A 66 -5.16 1.13 -10.83
C ASN A 66 -5.11 2.37 -9.93
N ASN A 67 -4.80 2.21 -8.64
CA ASN A 67 -4.69 3.33 -7.69
C ASN A 67 -3.25 3.46 -7.16
N PRO A 68 -2.50 4.52 -7.53
CA PRO A 68 -1.11 4.67 -7.14
C PRO A 68 -0.93 4.78 -5.61
N HIS A 69 -1.90 5.33 -4.87
CA HIS A 69 -1.82 5.43 -3.42
C HIS A 69 -1.92 4.08 -2.71
N HIS A 70 -2.78 3.17 -3.20
CA HIS A 70 -2.85 1.81 -2.66
C HIS A 70 -1.54 1.04 -2.90
N LEU A 71 -0.95 1.22 -4.08
CA LEU A 71 0.33 0.58 -4.44
C LEU A 71 1.51 1.14 -3.62
N ILE A 72 1.56 2.46 -3.41
CA ILE A 72 2.55 3.07 -2.50
C ILE A 72 2.43 2.50 -1.09
N PHE A 73 1.20 2.37 -0.58
CA PHE A 73 1.00 1.80 0.75
C PHE A 73 1.54 0.37 0.85
N ILE A 74 1.32 -0.45 -0.18
CA ILE A 74 1.90 -1.81 -0.27
C ILE A 74 3.44 -1.74 -0.26
N LEU A 75 4.05 -0.84 -1.05
CA LEU A 75 5.51 -0.66 -1.08
C LEU A 75 6.08 -0.25 0.28
N MET A 76 5.36 0.57 1.05
CA MET A 76 5.78 0.90 2.42
C MET A 76 5.81 -0.35 3.32
N GLN A 77 4.91 -1.31 3.13
CA GLN A 77 4.92 -2.56 3.91
C GLN A 77 6.11 -3.46 3.55
N PHE A 78 6.59 -3.47 2.30
CA PHE A 78 7.81 -4.20 1.93
C PHE A 78 9.04 -3.77 2.76
N GLN A 79 9.10 -2.51 3.19
CA GLN A 79 10.20 -2.01 4.03
C GLN A 79 10.28 -2.70 5.40
N GLN A 80 9.15 -3.20 5.91
CA GLN A 80 9.08 -3.94 7.19
C GLN A 80 9.85 -5.28 7.12
N PHE A 81 10.06 -5.81 5.92
CA PHE A 81 10.75 -7.08 5.64
C PHE A 81 12.08 -6.90 4.89
N SER A 82 12.72 -5.74 5.02
CA SER A 82 13.97 -5.39 4.29
C SER A 82 15.15 -6.37 4.47
N GLY A 83 15.10 -7.27 5.47
CA GLY A 83 16.09 -8.33 5.67
C GLY A 83 15.73 -9.72 5.12
N GLU A 84 14.52 -9.92 4.60
CA GLU A 84 14.01 -11.24 4.19
C GLU A 84 13.67 -11.35 2.69
N GLN A 85 14.19 -10.42 1.86
CA GLN A 85 13.83 -10.39 0.44
C GLN A 85 14.28 -11.65 -0.32
N ASP A 86 13.30 -12.35 -0.89
CA ASP A 86 13.51 -13.41 -1.88
C ASP A 86 13.32 -12.87 -3.31
N ARG A 87 13.71 -13.68 -4.32
CA ARG A 87 13.59 -13.28 -5.73
C ARG A 87 12.17 -12.91 -6.14
N PHE A 88 11.16 -13.57 -5.57
CA PHE A 88 9.76 -13.31 -5.93
C PHE A 88 9.27 -12.00 -5.33
N GLY A 89 9.63 -11.72 -4.07
CA GLY A 89 9.32 -10.47 -3.42
C GLY A 89 10.02 -9.28 -4.07
N SER A 90 11.30 -9.38 -4.43
CA SER A 90 12.00 -8.32 -5.18
C SER A 90 11.36 -8.09 -6.57
N PHE A 91 10.92 -9.16 -7.24
CA PHE A 91 10.17 -9.04 -8.50
C PHE A 91 8.84 -8.31 -8.31
N LEU A 92 8.04 -8.71 -7.31
CA LEU A 92 6.78 -8.04 -6.97
C LEU A 92 6.98 -6.56 -6.65
N GLU A 93 7.97 -6.23 -5.82
CA GLU A 93 8.27 -4.85 -5.44
C GLU A 93 8.60 -4.00 -6.68
N THR A 94 9.41 -4.54 -7.61
CA THR A 94 9.77 -3.86 -8.86
C THR A 94 8.55 -3.60 -9.73
N ILE A 95 7.70 -4.61 -9.95
CA ILE A 95 6.48 -4.49 -10.74
C ILE A 95 5.54 -3.44 -10.15
N ILE A 96 5.41 -3.38 -8.83
CA ILE A 96 4.57 -2.39 -8.15
C ILE A 96 5.15 -0.98 -8.34
N ARG A 97 6.48 -0.80 -8.21
CA ARG A 97 7.16 0.49 -8.44
C ARG A 97 6.94 0.99 -9.87
N ASP A 98 7.16 0.14 -10.86
CA ASP A 98 6.96 0.48 -12.27
C ASP A 98 5.52 0.90 -12.56
N ARG A 99 4.55 0.19 -11.96
CA ARG A 99 3.13 0.52 -12.08
C ARG A 99 2.81 1.88 -11.46
N VAL A 100 3.35 2.20 -10.29
CA VAL A 100 3.17 3.51 -9.65
C VAL A 100 3.70 4.62 -10.55
N SER A 101 4.92 4.47 -11.08
CA SER A 101 5.52 5.45 -12.01
C SER A 101 4.65 5.65 -13.26
N PHE A 102 4.13 4.57 -13.84
CA PHE A 102 3.23 4.65 -14.98
C PHE A 102 1.93 5.41 -14.66
N LEU A 103 1.30 5.15 -13.50
CA LEU A 103 0.05 5.78 -13.11
C LEU A 103 0.22 7.29 -12.89
N PHE A 104 1.29 7.72 -12.22
CA PHE A 104 1.57 9.15 -12.07
C PHE A 104 1.88 9.82 -13.40
N LEU A 105 2.66 9.18 -14.28
CA LEU A 105 2.93 9.73 -15.61
C LEU A 105 1.63 9.92 -16.40
N LYS A 106 0.72 8.95 -16.33
CA LYS A 106 -0.60 9.02 -16.96
C LYS A 106 -1.44 10.16 -16.40
N GLU A 107 -1.46 10.34 -15.09
CA GLU A 107 -2.20 11.42 -14.40
C GLU A 107 -1.67 12.81 -14.81
N HIS A 108 -0.35 13.00 -14.83
CA HIS A 108 0.26 14.24 -15.32
C HIS A 108 -0.04 14.50 -16.80
N ALA A 109 -0.01 13.47 -17.64
CA ALA A 109 -0.34 13.61 -19.06
C ALA A 109 -1.82 13.98 -19.29
N THR A 110 -2.74 13.57 -18.41
CA THR A 110 -4.15 13.98 -18.47
C THR A 110 -4.38 15.42 -18.00
N LEU A 111 -3.55 15.95 -17.11
CA LEU A 111 -3.66 17.33 -16.63
C LEU A 111 -3.10 18.38 -17.62
N LEU A 112 -2.30 17.94 -18.59
CA LEU A 112 -1.70 18.79 -19.63
C LEU A 112 -2.53 18.86 -20.92
N LYS A 113 -3.69 18.22 -20.97
CA LYS A 113 -4.65 18.25 -22.09
C LYS A 113 -5.84 19.11 -21.72
#